data_AF-A0A958DKN6-F1
#
_entry.id   AF-A0A958DKN6-F1
#
_cell.length_a   1.000
_cell.length_b   1.000
_cell.length_c   1.000
_cell.angle_alpha   90.00
_cell.angle_beta   90.00
_cell.angle_gamma   90.00
#
_symmetry.space_group_name_H-M   'P 1'
#
loop_
_entity.id
_entity.type
_entity.pdbx_description
1 polymer ?
#
loop_
_entity_poly.entity_id
_entity_poly.type
_entity_poly.pdbx_seq_one_letter_code
_entity_poly.pdbx_strand_id
1 'polypeptide(L)' 'RRIEVQIIGDARGSIWVAGVCDCTLRMGSRAVLAESPSPALPVAQERFLREAALRIGKRLNYRGAGTVVFR' A
#
# COMPACT_ATOMS: atom_id res chain seq x y z
N ARG A 1 -3.32 4.56 -12.17
CA ARG A 1 -1.93 4.76 -11.67
C ARG A 1 -1.45 3.41 -11.14
N ARG A 2 -0.25 3.23 -10.59
CA ARG A 2 0.04 2.02 -9.80
C ARG A 2 0.47 2.42 -8.41
N ILE A 3 -0.42 2.20 -7.44
CA ILE A 3 -0.18 2.54 -6.05
C ILE A 3 0.00 1.27 -5.24
N GLU A 4 1.03 1.23 -4.43
CA GLU A 4 1.37 0.11 -3.55
C GLU A 4 1.30 0.59 -2.10
N VAL A 5 0.53 -0.11 -1.26
CA VAL A 5 0.38 0.22 0.16
C VAL A 5 1.04 -0.87 0.99
N GLN A 6 2.01 -0.47 1.81
CA GLN A 6 2.77 -1.40 2.63
C GLN A 6 2.08 -1.65 3.95
N ILE A 7 1.90 -2.93 4.27
CA ILE A 7 1.25 -3.38 5.48
C ILE A 7 2.16 -4.32 6.28
N ILE A 8 2.01 -4.29 7.60
CA ILE A 8 2.64 -5.24 8.52
C ILE A 8 1.55 -5.84 9.39
N GLY A 9 1.42 -7.17 9.35
CA GLY A 9 0.51 -7.92 10.21
C GLY A 9 1.24 -8.64 11.34
N ASP A 10 0.74 -8.53 12.57
CA ASP A 10 1.32 -9.22 13.72
C ASP A 10 0.57 -10.53 14.07
N ALA A 11 1.15 -11.33 14.98
CA ALA A 11 0.55 -12.60 15.39
C ALA A 11 -0.79 -12.44 16.14
N ARG A 12 -1.08 -11.23 16.66
CA ARG A 12 -2.28 -10.90 17.44
C ARG A 12 -3.42 -10.35 16.56
N GLY A 13 -3.25 -10.33 15.24
CA GLY A 13 -4.27 -9.87 14.28
C GLY A 13 -4.29 -8.36 14.06
N SER A 14 -3.27 -7.64 14.56
CA SER A 14 -3.11 -6.21 14.26
C SER A 14 -2.54 -6.04 12.86
N ILE A 15 -3.03 -5.05 12.13
CA ILE A 15 -2.49 -4.63 10.83
C ILE A 15 -2.06 -3.17 10.94
N TRP A 16 -0.86 -2.89 10.48
CA TRP A 16 -0.28 -1.55 10.43
C TRP A 16 -0.07 -1.16 8.97
N VAL A 17 -0.35 0.11 8.64
CA VAL A 17 -0.05 0.65 7.31
C VAL A 17 1.21 1.48 7.39
N ALA A 18 2.31 0.94 6.87
CA ALA A 18 3.65 1.53 6.95
C ALA A 18 3.83 2.69 5.96
N GLY A 19 3.23 2.62 4.77
CA GLY A 19 3.37 3.68 3.78
C GLY A 19 2.57 3.46 2.52
N VAL A 20 2.46 4.52 1.72
CA VAL A 20 1.88 4.50 0.37
C VAL A 20 2.98 4.89 -0.60
N CYS A 21 3.10 4.13 -1.69
CA CYS A 21 4.14 4.33 -2.70
C CYS A 21 3.52 4.45 -4.08
N ASP A 22 3.89 5.50 -4.81
CA ASP A 22 3.58 5.63 -6.23
C ASP A 22 4.63 4.91 -7.06
N CYS A 23 4.21 3.84 -7.72
CA CYS A 23 5.06 3.02 -8.58
C CYS A 23 4.62 3.12 -10.04
N THR A 24 4.06 4.26 -10.45
CA THR A 24 3.49 4.48 -11.80
C THR A 24 4.56 4.53 -12.89
N LEU A 25 5.77 5.04 -12.60
CA LEU A 25 6.87 5.03 -13.57
C LEU A 25 7.47 3.62 -13.68
N ARG A 26 7.18 2.93 -14.78
CA ARG A 26 7.52 1.51 -14.97
C ARG A 26 7.99 1.22 -16.39
N MET A 27 8.79 0.16 -16.53
CA MET A 27 9.18 -0.44 -17.81
C MET A 27 8.74 -1.90 -17.81
N GLY A 28 7.67 -2.20 -18.54
CA GLY A 28 7.00 -3.50 -18.46
C GLY A 28 6.49 -3.80 -17.06
N SER A 29 6.87 -4.94 -16.50
CA SER A 29 6.49 -5.35 -15.14
C SER A 29 7.35 -4.72 -14.03
N ARG A 30 8.45 -4.03 -14.36
CA ARG A 30 9.42 -3.49 -13.39
C ARG A 30 9.15 -2.03 -13.05
N ALA A 31 9.21 -1.68 -11.77
CA ALA A 31 9.22 -0.28 -11.35
C ALA A 31 10.56 0.35 -11.75
N VAL A 32 10.51 1.54 -12.35
CA VAL A 32 11.72 2.34 -12.66
C VAL A 32 11.97 3.33 -11.53
N LEU A 33 10.90 3.98 -11.06
CA LEU A 33 10.93 4.86 -9.88
C LEU A 33 9.73 4.53 -9.00
N ALA A 34 9.98 4.62 -7.69
CA ALA A 34 8.99 4.44 -6.64
C ALA A 34 9.13 5.60 -5.66
N GLU A 35 8.06 6.35 -5.42
CA GLU A 35 8.08 7.55 -4.58
C GLU A 35 7.20 7.34 -3.33
N SER A 36 7.72 7.68 -2.15
CA SER A 36 6.96 7.60 -0.90
C SER A 36 7.29 8.79 0.02
N PRO A 37 6.29 9.60 0.44
CA PRO A 37 4.88 9.52 0.04
C PRO A 37 4.67 9.87 -1.46
N SER A 38 3.50 9.54 -2.02
CA SER A 38 3.20 9.89 -3.42
C SER A 38 3.03 11.41 -3.58
N PRO A 39 3.82 12.09 -4.43
CA PRO A 39 3.70 13.54 -4.62
C PRO A 39 2.43 13.93 -5.38
N ALA A 40 1.86 13.01 -6.15
CA ALA A 40 0.74 13.26 -7.04
C ALA A 40 -0.61 12.85 -6.44
N LEU A 41 -0.64 12.28 -5.24
CA LEU A 41 -1.84 11.73 -4.63
C LEU A 41 -2.46 12.74 -3.64
N PRO A 42 -3.74 13.12 -3.82
CA PRO A 42 -4.44 13.93 -2.83
C PRO A 42 -4.53 13.22 -1.48
N VAL A 43 -4.41 13.96 -0.38
CA VAL A 43 -4.45 13.42 0.99
C VAL A 43 -5.68 12.56 1.26
N ALA A 44 -6.85 12.95 0.74
CA ALA A 44 -8.08 12.18 0.90
C ALA A 44 -8.01 10.81 0.20
N GLN A 45 -7.40 10.76 -0.98
CA GLN A 45 -7.20 9.53 -1.74
C GLN A 45 -6.15 8.64 -1.07
N GLU A 46 -5.05 9.23 -0.55
CA GLU A 46 -4.07 8.48 0.23
C GLU A 46 -4.74 7.81 1.44
N ARG A 47 -5.52 8.58 2.21
CA ARG A 47 -6.24 8.05 3.38
C ARG A 47 -7.15 6.88 3.00
N PHE A 48 -7.91 7.01 1.93
CA PHE A 48 -8.77 5.94 1.42
C PHE A 48 -7.98 4.67 1.11
N LEU A 49 -6.82 4.77 0.44
CA LEU A 49 -5.99 3.62 0.09
C LEU A 49 -5.40 2.95 1.34
N ARG A 50 -4.97 3.74 2.33
CA ARG A 50 -4.49 3.23 3.63
C ARG A 50 -5.59 2.45 4.34
N GLU A 51 -6.79 3.00 4.43
CA GLU A 51 -7.94 2.35 5.07
C GLU A 51 -8.40 1.10 4.32
N ALA A 52 -8.37 1.11 2.99
CA ALA A 52 -8.67 -0.05 2.16
C ALA A 52 -7.65 -1.18 2.41
N ALA A 53 -6.35 -0.89 2.39
CA ALA A 53 -5.30 -1.86 2.65
C ALA A 53 -5.39 -2.44 4.07
N LEU A 54 -5.67 -1.60 5.07
CA LEU A 54 -5.90 -2.02 6.45
C LEU A 54 -7.06 -3.03 6.54
N ARG A 55 -8.19 -2.72 5.90
CA ARG A 55 -9.38 -3.60 5.89
C ARG A 55 -9.09 -4.93 5.22
N ILE A 56 -8.39 -4.93 4.09
CA ILE A 56 -7.98 -6.16 3.38
C ILE A 56 -7.09 -7.01 4.28
N GLY A 57 -6.04 -6.42 4.87
CA GLY A 57 -5.15 -7.14 5.78
C GLY A 57 -5.88 -7.77 6.96
N LYS A 58 -6.82 -7.03 7.58
CA LYS A 58 -7.62 -7.51 8.72
C LYS A 58 -8.53 -8.66 8.29
N ARG A 59 -9.20 -8.52 7.14
CA ARG A 59 -10.14 -9.53 6.63
C ARG A 59 -9.44 -10.87 6.35
N LEU A 60 -8.17 -10.83 5.95
CA LEU A 60 -7.37 -12.02 5.65
C LEU A 60 -6.60 -12.57 6.85
N ASN A 61 -6.68 -11.94 8.03
CA ASN A 61 -5.79 -12.23 9.17
C ASN A 61 -4.31 -12.27 8.74
N TYR A 62 -3.90 -11.31 7.90
CA TYR A 62 -2.58 -11.29 7.29
C TYR A 62 -1.48 -11.19 8.35
N ARG A 63 -0.36 -11.89 8.15
CA ARG A 63 0.80 -11.90 9.04
C ARG A 63 2.09 -11.66 8.24
N GLY A 64 3.01 -10.92 8.83
CA GLY A 64 4.28 -10.53 8.19
C GLY A 64 4.20 -9.20 7.43
N ALA A 65 5.26 -8.87 6.68
CA ALA A 65 5.27 -7.72 5.79
C ALA A 65 4.57 -8.06 4.47
N GLY A 66 3.85 -7.10 3.88
CA GLY A 66 3.13 -7.31 2.64
C GLY A 66 2.79 -6.01 1.91
N THR A 67 2.30 -6.17 0.69
CA THR A 67 1.94 -5.07 -0.21
C THR A 67 0.54 -5.28 -0.76
N VAL A 68 -0.33 -4.29 -0.61
CA VAL A 68 -1.63 -4.23 -1.29
C VAL A 68 -1.50 -3.31 -2.49
N VAL A 69 -1.81 -3.83 -3.68
CA VAL A 69 -1.64 -3.11 -4.95
C VAL A 69 -3.00 -2.60 -5.46
N PHE A 70 -3.06 -1.32 -5.82
CA PHE A 70 -4.22 -0.64 -6.40
C PHE A 70 -3.89 -0.13 -7.82
N ARG A 71 -4.89 -0.11 -8.70
CA ARG A 71 -4.81 0.38 -10.10
C ARG A 71 -5.58 1.69 -10.26
#